data_AF-A0A7X7QH97-F1
#
_entry.id   AF-A0A7X7QH97-F1
#
_cell.length_a   1.000
_cell.length_b   1.000
_cell.length_c   1.000
_cell.angle_alpha   90.00
_cell.angle_beta   90.00
_cell.angle_gamma   90.00
#
_symmetry.space_group_name_H-M   'P 1'
#
loop_
_entity.id
_entity.type
_entity.pdbx_description
1 polymer ?
#
loop_
_entity_poly.entity_id
_entity_poly.type
_entity_poly.pdbx_seq_one_letter_code
_entity_poly.pdbx_strand_id
1 'polypeptide(L)' 'MVYRGHVRNGVIELDDPPELPEGIEVQVAVAQFETPDSTLGERLMKFAGKLEGLPSDLARNHDHYSHGAPKK' A
#
# COMPACT_ATOMS: atom_id res chain seq x y z
N MET A 1 12.42 20.45 -17.79
CA MET A 1 11.16 19.94 -18.38
C MET A 1 10.97 18.52 -17.91
N VAL A 2 9.78 18.15 -17.48
CA VAL A 2 9.46 16.78 -17.02
C VAL A 2 8.26 16.32 -17.83
N TYR A 3 8.39 15.18 -18.50
CA TYR A 3 7.27 14.51 -19.12
C TYR A 3 6.79 13.39 -18.22
N ARG A 4 5.47 13.30 -18.04
CA ARG A 4 4.84 12.21 -17.31
C ARG A 4 4.40 11.15 -18.29
N GLY A 5 4.38 9.92 -17.82
CA GLY A 5 4.01 8.78 -18.63
C GLY A 5 3.85 7.54 -17.77
N HIS A 6 3.23 6.54 -18.36
CA HIS A 6 2.93 5.29 -17.70
C HIS A 6 3.60 4.14 -18.45
N VAL A 7 4.06 3.13 -17.70
CA VAL A 7 4.58 1.91 -18.30
C VAL A 7 3.41 1.04 -18.75
N ARG A 8 3.30 0.77 -20.04
CA ARG A 8 2.38 -0.23 -20.62
C ARG A 8 3.17 -1.25 -21.43
N ASN A 9 3.03 -2.52 -21.08
CA ASN A 9 3.71 -3.64 -21.75
C ASN A 9 5.24 -3.45 -21.85
N GLY A 10 5.86 -2.85 -20.84
CA GLY A 10 7.31 -2.57 -20.82
C GLY A 10 7.75 -1.35 -21.62
N VAL A 11 6.82 -0.61 -22.24
CA VAL A 11 7.06 0.65 -22.95
C VAL A 11 6.56 1.82 -22.11
N ILE A 12 7.30 2.92 -22.06
CA ILE A 12 6.86 4.16 -21.42
C ILE A 12 6.01 4.94 -22.44
N GLU A 13 4.70 4.99 -22.22
CA GLU A 13 3.78 5.87 -22.96
C GLU A 13 3.73 7.22 -22.25
N LEU A 14 4.12 8.30 -22.93
CA LEU A 14 4.00 9.65 -22.38
C LEU A 14 2.53 10.09 -22.41
N ASP A 15 2.09 10.75 -21.34
CA ASP A 15 0.70 11.21 -21.18
C ASP A 15 0.37 12.33 -22.17
N ASP A 16 1.35 13.19 -22.44
CA ASP A 16 1.28 14.29 -23.38
C ASP A 16 2.35 14.15 -24.48
N PRO A 17 2.09 14.59 -25.72
CA PRO A 17 3.08 14.57 -26.80
C PRO A 17 4.31 15.41 -26.45
N PRO A 18 5.53 14.86 -26.51
CA PRO A 18 6.74 15.61 -26.21
C PRO A 18 7.18 16.47 -27.39
N GLU A 19 7.55 17.73 -27.12
CA GLU A 19 8.24 18.61 -28.07
C GLU A 19 9.77 18.38 -28.00
N LEU A 20 10.21 17.14 -28.22
CA LEU A 20 11.63 16.77 -28.18
C LEU A 20 12.20 16.61 -29.60
N PRO A 21 13.39 17.18 -29.90
CA PRO A 21 14.08 16.93 -31.17
C PRO A 21 14.43 15.45 -31.34
N GLU A 22 14.40 14.98 -32.59
CA GLU A 22 14.79 13.61 -32.91
C GLU A 22 16.27 13.36 -32.58
N GLY A 23 16.56 12.19 -31.99
CA GLY A 23 17.92 11.77 -31.63
C GLY A 23 18.46 12.34 -30.30
N ILE A 24 17.66 13.09 -29.55
CA ILE A 24 18.08 13.59 -28.24
C ILE A 24 18.17 12.47 -27.20
N GLU A 25 19.24 12.48 -26.40
CA GLU A 25 19.38 11.58 -25.27
C GLU A 25 18.45 12.02 -24.12
N VAL A 26 17.76 11.05 -23.51
CA VAL A 26 16.83 11.30 -22.41
C VAL A 26 17.15 10.41 -21.22
N GLN A 27 16.92 10.95 -20.02
CA GLN A 27 17.02 10.19 -18.77
C GLN A 27 15.62 9.88 -18.24
N VAL A 28 15.40 8.62 -17.88
CA VAL A 28 14.15 8.17 -17.23
C VAL A 28 14.36 8.13 -15.73
N ALA A 29 13.46 8.79 -14.99
CA ALA A 29 13.36 8.68 -13.54
C ALA A 29 11.97 8.15 -13.18
N VAL A 30 11.92 7.14 -12.30
CA VAL A 30 10.66 6.68 -11.72
C VAL A 30 10.16 7.78 -10.80
N ALA A 31 9.00 8.36 -11.11
CA ALA A 31 8.33 9.29 -10.19
C ALA A 31 8.10 8.55 -8.86
N GLN A 32 8.25 9.24 -7.72
CA GLN A 32 7.87 8.68 -6.44
C GLN A 32 6.40 8.26 -6.51
N PHE A 33 6.17 6.96 -6.67
CA PHE A 33 4.88 6.37 -6.45
C PHE A 33 4.70 6.39 -4.94
N GLU A 34 3.83 7.27 -4.46
CA GLU A 34 3.16 7.00 -3.20
C GLU A 34 2.41 5.69 -3.44
N THR A 35 2.95 4.58 -2.92
CA THR A 35 2.12 3.39 -2.72
C THR A 35 0.86 3.88 -2.02
N PRO A 36 -0.35 3.61 -2.54
CA PRO A 36 -1.57 4.10 -1.94
C PRO A 36 -1.45 3.87 -0.43
N ASP A 37 -1.57 4.96 0.34
CA ASP A 37 -1.36 4.89 1.78
C ASP A 37 -2.25 3.78 2.31
N SER A 38 -1.62 2.68 2.73
CA SER A 38 -2.35 1.53 3.24
C SER A 38 -3.25 2.02 4.38
N THR A 39 -4.52 1.62 4.34
CA THR A 39 -5.47 2.05 5.37
C THR A 39 -4.95 1.62 6.74
N LEU A 40 -5.39 2.30 7.81
CA LEU A 40 -5.02 1.89 9.16
C LEU A 40 -5.36 0.40 9.41
N GLY A 41 -6.48 -0.09 8.85
CA GLY A 41 -6.86 -1.49 8.89
C GLY A 41 -5.82 -2.41 8.24
N GLU A 42 -5.41 -2.12 7.01
CA GLU A 42 -4.39 -2.89 6.28
C GLU A 42 -3.04 -2.92 7.03
N ARG A 43 -2.66 -1.79 7.63
CA ARG A 43 -1.43 -1.70 8.43
C ARG A 43 -1.49 -2.55 9.70
N LEU A 44 -2.67 -2.70 10.29
CA LEU A 44 -2.89 -3.49 11.50
C LEU A 44 -3.09 -4.99 11.21
N MET A 45 -3.48 -5.36 9.99
CA MET A 45 -3.65 -6.76 9.59
C MET A 45 -2.40 -7.61 9.79
N LYS A 46 -1.20 -7.00 9.75
CA LYS A 46 0.06 -7.68 10.09
C LYS A 46 0.11 -8.25 11.51
N PHE A 47 -0.85 -7.92 12.38
CA PHE A 47 -0.96 -8.46 13.74
C PHE A 47 -2.10 -9.46 13.91
N ALA A 48 -3.00 -9.60 12.93
CA ALA A 48 -4.12 -10.52 13.00
C ALA A 48 -3.60 -11.97 13.10
N GLY A 49 -4.17 -12.75 14.03
CA GLY A 49 -3.87 -14.18 14.17
C GLY A 49 -2.47 -14.54 14.66
N LYS A 50 -1.68 -13.57 15.17
CA LYS A 50 -0.30 -13.83 15.63
C LYS A 50 -0.18 -14.64 16.93
N LEU A 51 -1.27 -14.78 17.68
CA LEU A 51 -1.25 -15.43 18.98
C LEU A 51 -1.91 -16.80 18.88
N GLU A 52 -1.20 -17.82 19.35
CA GLU A 52 -1.67 -19.21 19.39
C GLU A 52 -2.24 -19.55 20.77
N GLY A 53 -3.10 -20.57 20.82
CA GLY A 53 -3.67 -21.08 22.09
C GLY A 53 -4.67 -20.15 22.79
N LEU A 54 -5.09 -19.06 22.13
CA LEU A 54 -6.07 -18.13 22.69
C LEU A 54 -7.51 -18.55 22.39
N PRO A 55 -8.48 -18.14 23.24
CA PRO A 55 -9.89 -18.36 22.98
C PRO A 55 -10.33 -17.77 21.64
N SER A 56 -11.20 -18.49 20.92
CA SER A 56 -11.70 -18.07 19.60
C SER A 56 -12.53 -16.79 19.65
N ASP A 57 -13.05 -16.43 20.82
CA ASP A 57 -13.86 -15.24 21.08
C ASP A 57 -13.06 -14.10 21.73
N LEU A 58 -11.73 -14.21 21.85
CA LEU A 58 -10.89 -13.23 22.54
C LEU A 58 -11.07 -11.80 22.00
N ALA A 59 -11.14 -11.61 20.68
CA ALA A 59 -11.30 -10.28 20.10
C ALA A 59 -12.60 -9.59 20.56
N ARG A 60 -13.69 -10.37 20.67
CA ARG A 60 -14.99 -9.88 21.15
C ARG A 60 -15.01 -9.67 22.67
N ASN A 61 -14.36 -10.58 23.41
CA ASN A 61 -14.39 -10.67 24.87
C ASN A 61 -13.06 -10.26 25.53
N HIS A 62 -12.29 -9.36 24.92
CA HIS A 62 -10.94 -9.04 25.42
C HIS A 62 -10.96 -8.50 26.85
N ASP A 63 -11.95 -7.68 27.22
CA ASP A 63 -12.14 -7.19 28.60
C ASP A 63 -12.38 -8.32 29.61
N HIS A 64 -13.09 -9.38 29.20
CA HIS A 64 -13.33 -10.53 30.06
C HIS A 64 -12.02 -11.26 30.39
N TYR A 65 -11.20 -11.52 29.38
CA TYR A 65 -9.95 -12.26 29.55
C TYR A 65 -8.83 -11.41 30.17
N SER A 66 -8.78 -10.10 29.90
CA SER A 66 -7.76 -9.20 30.44
C SER A 66 -8.10 -8.63 31.81
N HIS A 67 -9.40 -8.42 32.10
CA HIS A 67 -9.85 -7.62 33.25
C HIS A 67 -11.00 -8.27 34.04
N GLY A 68 -11.47 -9.46 33.66
CA GLY A 68 -12.52 -10.17 34.39
C GLY A 68 -13.94 -9.62 34.21
N ALA A 69 -14.17 -8.73 33.23
CA ALA A 69 -15.50 -8.23 32.91
C ALA A 69 -16.45 -9.37 32.47
N PRO A 70 -17.77 -9.24 32.61
CA PRO A 70 -18.71 -10.19 31.99
C PRO A 70 -18.52 -10.23 30.46
N LYS A 71 -18.73 -11.41 29.85
CA LYS A 71 -18.69 -11.57 28.39
C LYS A 71 -19.80 -10.75 27.72
N LYS A 72 -19.50 -10.22 26.53
CA LYS A 72 -20.42 -9.45 25.68
C LYS A 72 -21.12 -10.36 24.68
#